data_AF-A0AAC9WHY7-F1
#
_entry.id   AF-A0AAC9WHY7-F1
#
_cell.length_a   1.000
_cell.length_b   1.000
_cell.length_c   1.000
_cell.angle_alpha   90.00
_cell.angle_beta   90.00
_cell.angle_gamma   90.00
#
_symmetry.space_group_name_H-M   'P 1'
#
loop_
_entity.id
_entity.type
_entity.pdbx_description
1 polymer ?
#
loop_
_entity_poly.entity_id
_entity_poly.type
_entity_poly.pdbx_seq_one_letter_code
_entity_poly.pdbx_strand_id
1 'polypeptide(L)'
;MIRLKDNKKQKTKEKYAIQRNKNLEELYNRGKVNYIIRHGVLSWGVSTGIIFILLTGLFQHGFSFKEVLWGVLSSNALFVLGIFAVGGFIWGSIMWKWLTKEIEKNKTRKKQ
;
A
#
# COMPACT_ATOMS: atom_id res chain seq x y z
N MET A 1 -19.25 13.90 -34.66
CA MET A 1 -18.74 12.68 -33.99
C MET A 1 -17.85 12.95 -32.76
N ILE A 2 -17.14 14.08 -32.68
CA ILE A 2 -16.21 14.41 -31.57
C ILE A 2 -16.93 14.59 -30.20
N ARG A 3 -18.02 15.38 -30.18
CA ARG A 3 -18.83 15.67 -28.96
C ARG A 3 -19.37 14.44 -28.21
N LEU A 4 -19.71 13.36 -28.93
CA LEU A 4 -20.24 12.13 -28.33
C LEU A 4 -19.13 11.32 -27.65
N LYS A 5 -17.91 11.33 -28.20
CA LYS A 5 -16.74 10.66 -27.63
C LYS A 5 -16.32 11.33 -26.31
N ASP A 6 -16.39 12.66 -26.26
CA ASP A 6 -16.09 13.44 -25.07
C ASP A 6 -17.10 13.22 -23.94
N ASN A 7 -18.40 13.16 -24.26
CA ASN A 7 -19.45 12.88 -23.28
C ASN A 7 -19.34 11.46 -22.70
N LYS A 8 -19.07 10.45 -23.54
CA LYS A 8 -18.82 9.07 -23.07
C LYS A 8 -17.59 9.01 -22.15
N LYS A 9 -16.51 9.71 -22.51
CA LYS A 9 -15.27 9.79 -21.71
C LYS A 9 -15.49 10.52 -20.39
N GLN A 10 -16.29 11.59 -20.36
CA GLN A 10 -16.68 12.30 -19.13
C GLN A 10 -17.50 11.41 -18.19
N LYS A 11 -18.57 10.77 -18.68
CA LYS A 11 -19.38 9.84 -17.85
C LYS A 11 -18.55 8.70 -17.28
N THR A 12 -17.59 8.22 -18.06
CA THR A 12 -16.68 7.14 -17.64
C THR A 12 -15.76 7.62 -16.51
N LYS A 13 -15.14 8.81 -16.65
CA LYS A 13 -14.32 9.43 -15.59
C LYS A 13 -15.12 9.69 -14.31
N GLU A 14 -16.35 10.16 -14.44
CA GLU A 14 -17.25 10.42 -13.32
C GLU A 14 -17.59 9.12 -12.56
N LYS A 15 -17.90 8.05 -13.29
CA LYS A 15 -18.14 6.72 -12.72
C LYS A 15 -16.92 6.22 -11.94
N TYR A 16 -15.70 6.39 -12.47
CA TYR A 16 -14.46 6.02 -11.77
C TYR A 16 -14.22 6.85 -10.51
N ALA A 17 -14.51 8.15 -10.54
CA ALA A 17 -14.37 9.02 -9.38
C ALA A 17 -15.34 8.61 -8.25
N ILE A 18 -16.59 8.31 -8.58
CA ILE A 18 -17.59 7.82 -7.63
C ILE A 18 -17.15 6.48 -7.02
N GLN A 19 -16.70 5.54 -7.85
CA GLN A 19 -16.24 4.23 -7.37
C GLN A 19 -15.01 4.36 -6.46
N ARG A 20 -14.04 5.20 -6.84
CA ARG A 20 -12.85 5.48 -6.03
C ARG A 20 -13.25 6.02 -4.66
N ASN A 21 -14.16 6.99 -4.60
CA ASN A 21 -14.60 7.57 -3.33
C ASN A 21 -15.30 6.54 -2.43
N LYS A 22 -16.15 5.68 -3.00
CA LYS A 22 -16.79 4.57 -2.26
C LYS A 22 -15.74 3.63 -1.65
N ASN A 23 -14.75 3.23 -2.44
CA ASN A 23 -13.68 2.34 -1.96
C ASN A 23 -12.87 3.00 -0.83
N LEU A 24 -12.57 4.31 -0.93
CA LEU A 24 -11.86 5.04 0.13
C LEU A 24 -12.69 5.15 1.42
N GLU A 25 -13.99 5.41 1.30
CA GLU A 25 -14.92 5.42 2.44
C GLU A 25 -15.01 4.04 3.11
N GLU A 26 -15.05 2.96 2.32
CA GLU A 26 -15.05 1.59 2.85
C GLU A 26 -13.76 1.27 3.61
N LEU A 27 -12.60 1.63 3.06
CA LEU A 27 -11.30 1.47 3.72
C LEU A 27 -11.24 2.24 5.04
N TYR A 28 -11.80 3.46 5.07
CA TYR A 28 -11.87 4.27 6.27
C TYR A 28 -12.81 3.66 7.33
N ASN A 29 -13.97 3.15 6.92
CA ASN A 29 -14.95 2.53 7.81
C ASN A 29 -14.42 1.25 8.46
N ARG A 30 -13.50 0.52 7.80
CA ARG A 30 -12.81 -0.65 8.38
C ARG A 30 -11.84 -0.28 9.51
N GLY A 31 -11.53 1.01 9.68
CA GLY A 31 -10.77 1.54 10.81
C GLY A 31 -9.26 1.63 10.60
N LYS A 32 -8.64 2.52 11.39
CA LYS A 32 -7.23 2.90 11.29
C LYS A 32 -6.27 1.72 11.47
N VAL A 33 -6.46 0.93 12.53
CA VAL A 33 -5.54 -0.16 12.89
C VAL A 33 -5.53 -1.23 11.81
N ASN A 34 -6.71 -1.65 11.34
CA ASN A 34 -6.83 -2.61 10.24
C ASN A 34 -6.16 -2.10 8.96
N TYR A 35 -6.34 -0.82 8.60
CA TYR A 35 -5.67 -0.23 7.45
C TYR A 35 -4.15 -0.25 7.58
N ILE A 36 -3.61 0.17 8.73
CA ILE A 36 -2.15 0.23 8.95
C ILE A 36 -1.54 -1.17 8.91
N ILE A 37 -2.15 -2.16 9.56
CA ILE A 37 -1.65 -3.53 9.55
C ILE A 37 -1.69 -4.09 8.14
N ARG A 38 -2.81 -3.94 7.42
CA ARG A 38 -3.00 -4.58 6.12
C ARG A 38 -2.19 -3.91 5.01
N HIS A 39 -2.25 -2.59 4.92
CA HIS A 39 -1.61 -1.82 3.83
C HIS A 39 -0.23 -1.28 4.18
N GLY A 40 0.02 -0.95 5.45
CA GLY A 40 1.32 -0.50 5.92
C GLY A 40 2.26 -1.67 6.20
N VAL A 41 1.88 -2.55 7.15
CA VAL A 41 2.77 -3.62 7.62
C VAL A 41 2.81 -4.77 6.62
N LEU A 42 1.66 -5.38 6.27
CA LEU A 42 1.63 -6.59 5.43
C LEU A 42 1.95 -6.29 3.97
N SER A 43 1.26 -5.33 3.34
CA SER A 43 1.51 -5.02 1.93
C SER A 43 2.83 -4.32 1.66
N TRP A 44 3.26 -3.39 2.52
CA TRP A 44 4.48 -2.61 2.28
C TRP A 44 5.67 -3.12 3.09
N GLY A 45 5.59 -3.14 4.42
CA GLY A 45 6.69 -3.55 5.31
C GLY A 45 7.19 -4.98 5.06
N VAL A 46 6.32 -5.98 5.17
CA VAL A 46 6.71 -7.39 5.00
C VAL A 46 7.18 -7.66 3.57
N SER A 47 6.45 -7.17 2.56
CA SER A 47 6.86 -7.33 1.15
C SER A 47 8.23 -6.72 0.87
N THR A 48 8.49 -5.49 1.33
CA THR A 48 9.80 -4.84 1.13
C THR A 48 10.91 -5.53 1.92
N GLY A 49 10.62 -6.00 3.14
CA GLY A 49 11.58 -6.77 3.92
C GLY A 49 11.96 -8.09 3.23
N ILE A 50 11.00 -8.81 2.66
CA ILE A 50 11.27 -10.02 1.87
C ILE A 50 12.13 -9.70 0.65
N ILE A 51 11.76 -8.66 -0.11
CA ILE A 51 12.54 -8.22 -1.28
C ILE A 51 13.97 -7.85 -0.87
N PHE A 52 14.12 -7.10 0.23
CA PHE A 52 15.43 -6.68 0.75
C PHE A 52 16.30 -7.89 1.08
N ILE A 53 15.76 -8.88 1.80
CA ILE A 53 16.49 -10.10 2.17
C ILE A 53 16.88 -10.91 0.93
N LEU A 54 16.00 -11.03 -0.07
CA LEU A 54 16.33 -11.69 -1.33
C LEU A 54 17.45 -10.95 -2.07
N LEU A 55 17.37 -9.61 -2.10
CA LEU A 55 18.36 -8.79 -2.80
C LEU A 55 19.72 -8.87 -2.12
N THR A 56 19.78 -8.75 -0.79
CA THR A 56 21.03 -8.88 -0.03
C THR A 56 21.61 -10.28 -0.13
N GLY A 57 20.77 -11.32 -0.08
CA GLY A 57 21.19 -12.70 -0.32
C GLY A 57 21.84 -12.87 -1.69
N LEU A 58 21.21 -12.34 -2.75
CA LEU A 58 21.76 -12.36 -4.11
C LEU A 58 23.09 -11.62 -4.22
N PHE A 59 23.24 -10.46 -3.58
CA PHE A 59 24.49 -9.70 -3.61
C PHE A 59 25.62 -10.39 -2.81
N GLN A 60 25.30 -11.11 -1.74
CA GLN A 60 26.30 -11.78 -0.90
C GLN A 60 26.72 -13.16 -1.41
N HIS A 61 25.79 -13.95 -1.95
CA HIS A 61 26.00 -15.35 -2.31
C HIS A 61 25.83 -15.62 -3.81
N GLY A 62 25.59 -14.57 -4.62
CA GLY A 62 25.32 -14.70 -6.05
C GLY A 62 23.99 -15.42 -6.32
N PHE A 63 23.92 -16.17 -7.43
CA PHE A 63 22.73 -16.93 -7.83
C PHE A 63 22.54 -18.28 -7.10
N SER A 64 23.24 -18.50 -5.97
CA SER A 64 23.07 -19.71 -5.18
C SER A 64 21.75 -19.69 -4.41
N PHE A 65 20.66 -20.10 -5.07
CA PHE A 65 19.30 -20.10 -4.51
C PHE A 65 19.21 -20.82 -3.17
N LYS A 66 20.00 -21.89 -2.97
CA LYS A 66 20.01 -22.66 -1.73
C LYS A 66 20.54 -21.81 -0.57
N GLU A 67 21.66 -21.13 -0.76
CA GLU A 67 22.28 -20.28 0.28
C GLU A 67 21.43 -19.04 0.57
N VAL A 68 20.85 -18.44 -0.47
CA VAL A 68 19.91 -17.32 -0.33
C VAL A 68 18.69 -17.72 0.52
N LEU A 69 18.11 -18.90 0.27
CA LEU A 69 16.95 -19.37 1.05
C LEU A 69 17.29 -19.62 2.53
N TRP A 70 18.47 -20.19 2.80
CA TRP A 70 18.94 -20.41 4.17
C TRP A 70 19.22 -19.08 4.90
N GLY A 71 19.71 -18.06 4.19
CA GLY A 71 19.85 -16.70 4.71
C GLY A 71 18.51 -16.06 5.08
N VAL A 72 17.46 -16.29 4.27
CA VAL A 72 16.08 -15.82 4.51
C VAL A 72 15.44 -16.45 5.74
N LEU A 73 15.86 -17.66 6.13
CA LEU A 73 15.37 -18.36 7.33
C LEU A 73 16.22 -18.11 8.58
N SER A 74 17.28 -17.30 8.48
CA SER A 74 18.15 -17.01 9.63
C SER A 74 17.49 -16.07 10.64
N SER A 75 17.97 -16.11 11.88
CA SER A 75 17.53 -15.19 12.95
C SER A 75 17.65 -13.71 12.57
N ASN A 76 18.61 -13.37 11.70
CA ASN A 76 18.79 -12.02 11.17
C ASN A 76 17.65 -11.59 10.25
N ALA A 77 17.06 -12.52 9.49
CA ALA A 77 15.92 -12.23 8.63
C ALA A 77 14.69 -11.81 9.43
N LEU A 78 14.45 -12.44 10.59
CA LEU A 78 13.35 -12.06 11.47
C LEU A 78 13.54 -10.65 12.05
N PHE A 79 14.77 -10.28 12.41
CA PHE A 79 15.10 -8.93 12.87
C PHE A 79 14.88 -7.89 11.77
N VAL A 80 15.34 -8.18 10.55
CA VAL A 80 15.12 -7.32 9.37
C VAL A 80 13.63 -7.16 9.10
N LEU A 81 12.85 -8.25 9.08
CA LEU A 81 11.40 -8.19 8.92
C LEU A 81 10.74 -7.38 10.04
N GLY A 82 11.21 -7.48 11.28
CA GLY A 82 10.75 -6.67 12.39
C GLY A 82 10.97 -5.17 12.15
N ILE A 83 12.16 -4.76 11.73
CA ILE A 83 12.46 -3.37 11.38
C ILE A 83 11.56 -2.88 10.23
N PHE A 84 11.44 -3.67 9.16
CA PHE A 84 10.58 -3.31 8.03
C PHE A 84 9.09 -3.30 8.41
N ALA A 85 8.64 -4.14 9.34
CA ALA A 85 7.28 -4.10 9.88
C ALA A 85 7.01 -2.82 10.68
N VAL A 86 7.96 -2.39 11.52
CA VAL A 86 7.89 -1.10 12.23
C VAL A 86 7.89 0.06 11.24
N GLY A 87 8.77 0.03 10.23
CA GLY A 87 8.76 0.99 9.13
C GLY A 87 7.43 1.02 8.38
N GLY A 88 6.86 -0.15 8.09
CA GLY A 88 5.53 -0.31 7.49
C GLY A 88 4.40 0.24 8.35
N PHE A 89 4.52 0.13 9.68
CA PHE A 89 3.56 0.72 10.61
C PHE A 89 3.61 2.26 10.58
N ILE A 90 4.81 2.84 10.57
CA ILE A 90 5.02 4.29 10.45
C ILE A 90 4.47 4.77 9.10
N TRP A 91 4.82 4.08 8.02
CA TRP A 91 4.34 4.40 6.67
C TRP A 91 2.83 4.30 6.55
N GLY A 92 2.23 3.22 7.07
CA GLY A 92 0.79 3.04 7.12
C GLY A 92 0.09 4.15 7.91
N SER A 93 0.71 4.64 8.98
CA SER A 93 0.19 5.77 9.77
C SER A 93 0.21 7.09 8.99
N ILE A 94 1.26 7.35 8.20
CA ILE A 94 1.33 8.52 7.31
C ILE A 94 0.27 8.41 6.22
N MET A 95 0.17 7.25 5.58
CA MET A 95 -0.80 7.00 4.51
C MET A 95 -2.24 7.12 5.02
N TRP A 96 -2.51 6.65 6.24
CA TRP A 96 -3.81 6.85 6.88
C TRP A 96 -4.16 8.33 7.03
N LYS A 97 -3.22 9.18 7.48
CA LYS A 97 -3.45 10.63 7.57
C LYS A 97 -3.78 11.25 6.20
N TRP A 98 -3.17 10.77 5.13
CA TRP A 98 -3.48 11.22 3.77
C TRP A 98 -4.86 10.75 3.32
N LEU A 99 -5.21 9.49 3.61
CA LEU A 99 -6.54 8.94 3.34
C LEU A 99 -7.64 9.74 4.05
N THR A 100 -7.46 10.05 5.33
CA THR A 100 -8.45 10.82 6.09
C THR A 100 -8.62 12.24 5.54
N LYS A 101 -7.51 12.90 5.18
CA LYS A 101 -7.55 14.22 4.54
C LYS A 101 -8.31 14.20 3.22
N GLU A 102 -8.10 13.18 2.39
CA GLU A 102 -8.78 13.06 1.10
C GLU A 102 -10.29 12.84 1.27
N ILE A 103 -10.69 12.01 2.25
CA ILE A 103 -12.11 11.77 2.55
C ILE A 103 -12.78 13.03 3.09
N GLU A 104 -12.11 13.77 3.97
CA GLU A 104 -12.61 15.03 4.51
C GLU A 104 -12.82 16.07 3.40
N LYS A 105 -11.83 16.22 2.50
CA LYS A 105 -11.92 17.08 1.31
C LYS A 105 -13.05 16.67 0.37
N ASN A 106 -13.30 15.37 0.21
CA ASN A 106 -14.42 14.89 -0.62
C ASN A 106 -15.79 15.14 0.04
N LYS A 107 -15.88 15.10 1.37
CA LYS A 107 -17.10 15.46 2.10
C LYS A 107 -17.41 16.96 1.99
N THR A 108 -16.41 17.84 2.08
CA THR A 108 -16.62 19.29 1.94
C THR A 108 -17.07 19.67 0.53
N ARG A 109 -16.51 19.04 -0.51
CA ARG A 109 -16.93 19.23 -1.92
C ARG A 109 -18.34 18.78 -2.24
N LYS A 110 -18.90 17.82 -1.49
CA LYS A 110 -20.30 17.38 -1.63
C LYS A 110 -21.31 18.29 -0.91
N LYS A 111 -20.84 19.14 0.01
CA LYS A 111 -21.68 20.07 0.79
C LYS A 111 -21.80 21.45 0.15
N GLN A 112 -20.91 21.79 -0.79
CA GLN A 112 -21.01 22.96 -1.65
C GLN A 112 -21.80 22.62 -2.91
#